data_AF-A0A7J0DDB7-F1
#
_entry.id   AF-A0A7J0DDB7-F1
#
_cell.length_a   1.000
_cell.length_b   1.000
_cell.length_c   1.000
_cell.angle_alpha   90.00
_cell.angle_beta   90.00
_cell.angle_gamma   90.00
#
_symmetry.space_group_name_H-M   'P 1'
#
loop_
_entity.id
_entity.type
_entity.pdbx_description
1 polymer ?
#
loop_
_entity_poly.entity_id
_entity_poly.type
_entity_poly.pdbx_seq_one_letter_code
_entity_poly.pdbx_strand_id
1 'polypeptide(L)'
;MVSSKVGGKEVQFVEGEMEVLEDVGRIPENKVVKDPIHYEVNEPSSHRYFLHGSNMKEQERTELTEFLKENIEVFAWMLYEMPIIDSNFIRHELNVMPEARPVK
;
A
#
# COMPACT_ATOMS: atom_id res chain seq x y z
N MET A 1 -5.73 16.98 32.65
CA MET A 1 -4.84 18.04 32.07
C MET A 1 -3.69 18.29 33.04
N VAL A 2 -2.54 17.66 32.82
CA VAL A 2 -1.36 17.78 33.69
C VAL A 2 -0.30 18.55 32.91
N SER A 3 0.20 19.66 33.47
CA SER A 3 1.20 20.51 32.83
C SER A 3 2.50 20.49 33.65
N SER A 4 3.63 20.22 32.99
CA SER A 4 4.96 20.26 33.59
C SER A 4 5.88 21.10 32.73
N LYS A 5 6.61 22.02 33.38
CA LYS A 5 7.48 22.99 32.71
C LYS A 5 8.94 22.56 32.86
N VAL A 6 9.57 22.19 31.75
CA VAL A 6 11.02 21.99 31.66
C VAL A 6 11.53 22.83 30.49
N GLY A 7 12.45 23.76 30.77
CA GLY A 7 13.23 24.46 29.74
C GLY A 7 12.42 25.20 28.68
N GLY A 8 11.67 26.23 29.09
CA GLY A 8 11.18 27.28 28.17
C GLY A 8 10.14 26.88 27.11
N LYS A 9 9.70 25.62 27.05
CA LYS A 9 8.58 25.19 26.22
C LYS A 9 7.53 24.51 27.10
N GLU A 10 6.31 25.03 27.02
CA GLU A 10 5.17 24.48 27.73
C GLU A 10 4.56 23.37 26.89
N VAL A 11 4.71 22.12 27.33
CA VAL A 11 4.20 20.95 26.61
C VAL A 11 2.88 20.57 27.26
N GLN A 12 1.80 20.76 26.53
CA GLN A 12 0.46 20.31 26.94
C GLN A 12 0.32 18.84 26.60
N PHE A 13 0.15 18.00 27.62
CA PHE A 13 -0.22 16.59 27.41
C PHE A 13 -1.73 16.52 27.22
N VAL A 14 -2.15 16.20 26.00
CA VAL A 14 -3.54 15.79 25.73
C VAL A 14 -3.64 14.35 26.17
N GLU A 15 -4.39 14.11 27.24
CA GLU A 15 -4.79 12.78 27.68
C GLU A 15 -5.86 12.29 26.71
N GLY A 16 -5.42 11.93 25.50
CA GLY A 16 -6.25 11.17 24.57
C GLY A 16 -6.35 9.76 25.12
N GLU A 17 -7.56 9.23 25.19
CA GLU A 17 -7.77 7.80 25.37
C GLU A 17 -6.91 7.09 24.32
N MET A 18 -5.84 6.46 24.78
CA MET A 18 -5.00 5.62 23.94
C MET A 18 -5.88 4.42 23.60
N GLU A 19 -6.59 4.48 22.47
CA GLU A 19 -7.22 3.30 21.90
C GLU A 19 -6.10 2.26 21.77
N VAL A 20 -6.19 1.24 22.61
CA VAL A 20 -5.35 0.06 22.53
C VAL A 20 -5.69 -0.53 21.17
N LEU A 21 -4.81 -0.33 20.19
CA LEU A 21 -4.90 -1.00 18.91
C LEU A 21 -4.78 -2.49 19.20
N GLU A 22 -5.91 -3.16 19.35
CA GLU A 22 -5.96 -4.61 19.43
C GLU A 22 -5.37 -5.16 18.13
N ASP A 23 -4.22 -5.78 18.29
CA ASP A 23 -3.64 -6.77 17.39
C ASP A 23 -3.15 -6.25 16.02
N VAL A 24 -1.95 -5.66 16.04
CA VAL A 24 -1.10 -5.39 14.85
C VAL A 24 -0.73 -6.69 14.10
N GLY A 25 -1.19 -7.85 14.57
CA GLY A 25 -1.01 -9.16 13.95
C GLY A 25 -2.24 -9.74 13.26
N ARG A 26 -3.37 -9.02 13.17
CA ARG A 26 -4.53 -9.51 12.40
C ARG A 26 -4.14 -9.55 10.93
N ILE A 27 -3.72 -10.72 10.46
CA ILE A 27 -3.61 -11.03 9.04
C ILE A 27 -4.97 -10.64 8.48
N PRO A 28 -5.09 -9.63 7.59
CA PRO A 28 -6.36 -9.35 6.95
C PRO A 28 -6.80 -10.68 6.35
N GLU A 29 -8.01 -11.14 6.66
CA GLU A 29 -8.55 -12.34 6.04
C GLU A 29 -8.30 -12.18 4.55
N ASN A 30 -7.39 -13.00 4.04
CA ASN A 30 -6.79 -12.74 2.75
C ASN A 30 -7.87 -13.16 1.76
N LYS A 31 -8.76 -12.23 1.41
CA LYS A 31 -9.69 -12.34 0.29
C LYS A 31 -8.88 -12.22 -1.01
N VAL A 32 -7.79 -12.98 -1.11
CA VAL A 32 -7.12 -13.21 -2.39
C VAL A 32 -8.17 -13.91 -3.22
N VAL A 33 -8.66 -13.21 -4.23
CA VAL A 33 -9.48 -13.85 -5.23
C VAL A 33 -8.59 -14.89 -5.92
N LYS A 34 -8.99 -16.17 -5.84
CA LYS A 34 -8.30 -17.24 -6.57
C LYS A 34 -8.40 -16.94 -8.05
N ASP A 35 -7.27 -17.01 -8.75
CA ASP A 35 -7.16 -16.87 -10.21
C ASP A 35 -7.64 -15.51 -10.74
N PRO A 36 -6.94 -14.40 -10.40
CA PRO A 36 -7.27 -13.09 -10.96
C PRO A 36 -7.15 -13.09 -12.48
N ILE A 37 -8.03 -12.35 -13.14
CA ILE A 37 -8.07 -12.26 -14.60
C ILE A 37 -7.15 -11.12 -15.04
N HIS A 38 -6.30 -11.41 -16.03
CA HIS A 38 -5.37 -10.47 -16.63
C HIS A 38 -6.04 -9.64 -17.73
N TYR A 39 -5.92 -8.32 -17.62
CA TYR A 39 -6.41 -7.38 -18.63
C TYR A 39 -5.25 -6.54 -19.17
N GLU A 40 -4.92 -6.71 -20.45
CA GLU A 40 -3.89 -5.90 -21.11
C GLU A 40 -4.44 -4.53 -21.49
N VAL A 41 -3.67 -3.50 -21.14
CA VAL A 41 -3.91 -2.15 -21.64
C VAL A 41 -3.48 -2.16 -23.10
N ASN A 42 -4.43 -1.92 -24.02
CA ASN A 42 -4.20 -2.01 -25.46
C ASN A 42 -3.42 -0.80 -25.97
N GLU A 43 -2.16 -0.71 -25.56
CA GLU A 43 -1.23 0.33 -25.93
C GLU A 43 0.07 -0.32 -26.42
N PRO A 44 0.42 -0.13 -27.71
CA PRO A 44 1.42 -0.95 -28.41
C PRO A 44 2.85 -0.86 -27.86
N SER A 45 3.12 0.05 -26.92
CA SER A 45 4.44 0.30 -26.32
C SER A 45 4.49 0.06 -24.81
N SER A 46 3.38 -0.30 -24.17
CA SER A 46 3.28 -0.35 -22.71
C SER A 46 2.98 -1.79 -22.26
N HIS A 47 3.86 -2.37 -21.44
CA HIS A 47 3.62 -3.68 -20.79
C HIS A 47 2.70 -3.54 -19.56
N ARG A 48 1.76 -2.60 -19.57
CA ARG A 48 0.85 -2.30 -18.46
C ARG A 48 -0.36 -3.23 -18.50
N TYR A 49 -0.74 -3.76 -17.34
CA TYR A 49 -1.89 -4.64 -17.19
C TYR A 49 -2.58 -4.43 -15.85
N PHE A 50 -3.86 -4.78 -15.79
CA PHE A 50 -4.63 -4.83 -14.55
C PHE A 50 -4.97 -6.28 -14.18
N LEU A 51 -5.07 -6.53 -12.88
CA LEU A 51 -5.61 -7.76 -12.33
C LEU A 51 -6.92 -7.44 -11.61
N HIS A 52 -7.99 -8.12 -11.98
CA HIS A 52 -9.26 -8.00 -11.26
C HIS A 52 -9.77 -9.38 -10.83
N GLY A 53 -10.69 -9.40 -9.87
CA GLY A 53 -11.23 -10.65 -9.33
C GLY A 53 -11.97 -11.46 -10.39
N SER A 54 -11.78 -12.78 -10.37
CA SER A 54 -12.54 -13.74 -11.19
C SER A 54 -14.01 -13.84 -10.80
N ASN A 55 -14.35 -13.45 -9.58
CA ASN A 55 -15.69 -13.49 -9.01
C ASN A 55 -16.53 -12.22 -9.27
N MET A 56 -16.02 -11.26 -10.05
CA MET A 56 -16.76 -10.03 -10.38
C MET A 56 -17.85 -10.31 -11.42
N LYS A 57 -18.98 -9.62 -11.32
CA LYS A 57 -20.00 -9.70 -12.37
C LYS A 57 -19.48 -9.05 -13.65
N GLU A 58 -20.01 -9.47 -14.79
CA GLU A 58 -19.57 -8.96 -16.10
C GLU A 58 -19.74 -7.44 -16.24
N GLN A 59 -20.85 -6.90 -15.74
CA GLN A 59 -21.10 -5.46 -15.74
C GLN A 59 -20.07 -4.71 -14.89
N GLU A 60 -19.86 -5.15 -13.64
CA GLU A 60 -18.87 -4.57 -12.71
C GLU A 60 -17.45 -4.61 -13.29
N ARG A 61 -17.09 -5.72 -13.95
CA ARG A 61 -15.80 -5.87 -14.64
C ARG A 61 -15.64 -4.87 -15.77
N THR A 62 -16.70 -4.66 -16.56
CA THR A 62 -16.67 -3.75 -17.72
C THR A 62 -16.53 -2.31 -17.26
N GLU A 63 -17.38 -1.87 -16.32
CA GLU A 63 -17.34 -0.53 -15.74
C GLU A 63 -15.97 -0.23 -15.11
N LEU A 64 -15.41 -1.16 -14.33
CA LEU A 64 -14.10 -1.01 -13.73
C LEU A 64 -13.00 -0.88 -14.79
N THR A 65 -13.05 -1.73 -15.82
CA THR A 65 -12.03 -1.75 -16.88
C THR A 65 -12.05 -0.46 -17.69
N GLU A 66 -13.22 0.07 -18.00
CA GLU A 66 -13.38 1.36 -18.69
C GLU A 66 -12.84 2.50 -17.84
N PHE A 67 -13.23 2.57 -16.56
CA PHE A 67 -12.73 3.59 -15.63
C PHE A 67 -11.20 3.59 -15.50
N LEU A 68 -10.60 2.41 -15.37
CA LEU A 68 -9.15 2.26 -15.24
C LEU A 68 -8.40 2.67 -16.52
N LYS A 69 -8.96 2.42 -17.70
CA LYS A 69 -8.40 2.88 -18.98
C LYS A 69 -8.45 4.39 -19.11
N GLU A 70 -9.57 5.01 -18.75
CA GLU A 70 -9.74 6.47 -18.81
C GLU A 70 -8.74 7.21 -17.91
N ASN A 71 -8.27 6.54 -16.85
CA ASN A 71 -7.36 7.11 -15.86
C ASN A 71 -5.96 6.47 -15.90
N ILE A 72 -5.57 5.88 -17.04
CA ILE A 72 -4.32 5.11 -17.16
C ILE A 72 -3.06 5.92 -16.76
N GLU A 73 -3.05 7.22 -17.04
CA GLU A 73 -1.92 8.13 -16.77
C GLU A 73 -1.91 8.70 -15.34
N VAL A 74 -2.94 8.43 -14.53
CA VAL A 74 -3.05 8.92 -13.14
C VAL A 74 -2.24 8.03 -12.18
N PHE A 75 -2.02 6.77 -12.55
CA PHE A 75 -1.32 5.80 -11.73
C PHE A 75 0.18 5.81 -12.01
N ALA A 76 0.98 5.67 -10.95
CA ALA A 76 2.38 5.32 -11.09
C ALA A 76 2.51 3.80 -11.22
N TRP A 77 2.78 3.34 -12.44
CA TRP A 77 2.96 1.95 -12.82
C TRP A 77 4.30 1.38 -12.33
N MET A 78 5.28 2.26 -12.13
CA MET A 78 6.55 1.93 -11.52
C MET A 78 6.90 2.94 -10.42
N LEU A 79 7.71 2.50 -9.45
CA LEU A 79 8.21 3.37 -8.38
C LEU A 79 8.89 4.64 -8.92
N TYR A 80 9.56 4.53 -10.06
CA TYR A 80 10.26 5.65 -10.71
C TYR A 80 9.32 6.70 -11.32
N GLU A 81 8.04 6.37 -11.51
CA GLU A 81 7.02 7.31 -11.99
C GLU A 81 6.42 8.15 -10.85
N MET A 82 6.86 7.92 -9.60
CA MET A 82 6.51 8.74 -8.43
C MET A 82 7.66 9.69 -8.08
N PRO A 83 7.70 10.93 -8.60
CA PRO A 83 8.82 11.84 -8.39
C PRO A 83 8.95 12.37 -6.95
N ILE A 84 7.95 12.14 -6.09
CA ILE A 84 7.87 12.73 -4.73
C ILE A 84 8.40 11.78 -3.65
N ILE A 85 8.61 10.49 -3.95
CA ILE A 85 9.08 9.55 -2.93
C ILE A 85 10.59 9.37 -3.06
N ASP A 86 11.33 9.92 -2.09
CA ASP A 86 12.75 9.62 -1.94
C ASP A 86 12.93 8.11 -1.78
N SER A 87 13.77 7.50 -2.63
CA SER A 87 14.12 6.07 -2.53
C SER A 87 14.66 5.67 -1.15
N ASN A 88 15.22 6.61 -0.38
CA ASN A 88 15.63 6.38 1.01
C ASN A 88 14.45 6.20 1.97
N PHE A 89 13.24 6.66 1.61
CA PHE A 89 12.03 6.58 2.43
C PHE A 89 11.27 5.25 2.25
N ILE A 90 11.38 4.61 1.08
CA ILE A 90 10.69 3.36 0.72
C ILE A 90 11.59 2.12 0.80
N ARG A 91 12.68 2.20 1.55
CA ARG A 91 13.51 1.02 1.86
C ARG A 91 13.09 0.44 3.21
N HIS A 92 12.61 -0.79 3.20
CA HIS A 92 12.52 -1.59 4.42
C HIS A 92 13.84 -2.33 4.61
N GLU A 93 14.53 -2.05 5.71
CA GLU A 93 15.70 -2.81 6.13
C GLU A 93 15.25 -3.89 7.11
N LEU A 94 15.50 -5.15 6.75
CA LEU A 94 15.29 -6.26 7.67
C LEU A 94 16.56 -6.42 8.51
N ASN A 95 16.40 -6.35 9.83
CA ASN A 95 17.50 -6.59 10.74
C ASN A 95 17.79 -8.10 10.76
N VAL A 96 18.74 -8.54 9.94
CA VAL A 96 19.19 -9.93 9.85
C VAL A 96 20.49 -10.09 10.63
N MET A 97 20.62 -11.20 11.36
CA MET A 97 21.91 -11.54 11.97
C MET A 97 22.94 -11.74 10.85
N PRO A 98 24.11 -11.08 10.90
CA PRO A 98 25.15 -11.22 9.86
C PRO A 98 25.56 -12.66 9.58
N GLU A 99 25.45 -13.53 10.59
CA GLU A 99 25.82 -14.94 10.54
C GLU A 99 24.69 -15.84 10.04
N ALA A 100 23.48 -15.30 9.88
CA ALA A 100 22.34 -16.07 9.40
C ALA A 100 22.55 -16.52 7.96
N ARG A 101 22.32 -17.81 7.70
CA ARG A 101 22.38 -18.37 6.36
C ARG A 101 20.99 -18.33 5.72
N PRO A 102 20.88 -18.00 4.41
CA PRO A 102 19.61 -18.10 3.70
C PRO A 102 19.05 -19.52 3.77
N VAL A 103 17.76 -19.62 4.07
CA VAL A 103 17.01 -20.88 3.97
C VAL A 103 16.21 -20.82 2.66
N LYS A 104 16.16 -21.94 1.95
CA LYS A 104 15.47 -22.07 0.66
C LYS A 104 14.08 -22.65 0.83
#